data_AF-A0A1I5TWG2-F1
#
_entry.id   AF-A0A1I5TWG2-F1
#
_cell.length_a   1.000
_cell.length_b   1.000
_cell.length_c   1.000
_cell.angle_alpha   90.00
_cell.angle_beta   90.00
_cell.angle_gamma   90.00
#
_symmetry.space_group_name_H-M   'P 1'
#
loop_
_entity.id
_entity.type
_entity.pdbx_description
1 polymer ?
#
loop_
_entity_poly.entity_id
_entity_poly.type
_entity_poly.pdbx_seq_one_letter_code
_entity_poly.pdbx_strand_id
1 'polypeptide(L)'
;MTDEDYYPRGGTPLIDAACATIRAGADSLADAGKAEGTKVVIAIQTDGMENQSVENSWEDLKALIGEKEEAGWELVFMGAGINAYNQGARMGISRAKTVSYGRDREATEAAFAATAHNTAAFASGEMASMDYSVDQKLRSGDRY
;
A
#
# COMPACT_ATOMS: atom_id res chain seq x y z
N MET A 1 20.82 10.69 2.28
CA MET A 1 20.23 10.82 3.64
C MET A 1 21.16 10.12 4.60
N THR A 2 21.67 10.85 5.57
CA THR A 2 22.41 10.29 6.71
C THR A 2 21.50 10.22 7.93
N ASP A 3 21.87 9.48 8.97
CA ASP A 3 21.13 9.47 10.26
C ASP A 3 21.01 10.88 10.87
N GLU A 4 21.91 11.81 10.52
CA GLU A 4 21.88 13.20 10.98
C GLU A 4 20.81 14.06 10.27
N ASP A 5 20.29 13.59 9.11
CA ASP A 5 19.29 14.29 8.30
C ASP A 5 17.86 13.74 8.49
N TYR A 6 17.71 12.54 9.07
CA TYR A 6 16.44 11.83 9.18
C TYR A 6 15.89 11.85 10.61
N TYR A 7 14.93 12.74 10.87
CA TYR A 7 14.22 12.83 12.15
C TYR A 7 12.75 12.41 11.99
N PRO A 8 12.30 11.31 12.60
CA PRO A 8 10.88 10.98 12.63
C PRO A 8 10.12 12.06 13.41
N ARG A 9 9.19 12.77 12.74
CA ARG A 9 8.42 13.89 13.34
C ARG A 9 7.16 13.45 14.10
N GLY A 10 7.15 12.21 14.59
CA GLY A 10 6.22 11.75 15.62
C GLY A 10 4.79 11.44 15.19
N GLY A 11 4.47 11.37 13.89
CA GLY A 11 3.18 10.84 13.45
C GLY A 11 3.10 10.48 11.99
N THR A 12 1.96 9.92 11.63
CA THR A 12 1.68 9.30 10.35
C THR A 12 0.49 10.02 9.74
N PRO A 13 0.70 10.99 8.83
CA PRO A 13 -0.35 11.56 8.00
C PRO A 13 -0.64 10.60 6.82
N LEU A 14 -1.00 9.36 7.17
CA LEU A 14 -1.21 8.24 6.26
C LEU A 14 -2.27 8.56 5.21
N ILE A 15 -3.37 9.18 5.62
CA ILE A 15 -4.47 9.53 4.72
C ILE A 15 -4.00 10.54 3.68
N ASP A 16 -3.41 11.64 4.12
CA ASP A 16 -2.95 12.72 3.25
C ASP A 16 -1.84 12.25 2.31
N ALA A 17 -0.88 11.48 2.84
CA ALA A 17 0.21 10.91 2.03
C ALA A 17 -0.33 9.96 0.95
N ALA A 18 -1.30 9.10 1.29
CA ALA A 18 -1.92 8.20 0.32
C ALA A 18 -2.70 8.98 -0.75
N CYS A 19 -3.55 9.93 -0.34
CA CYS A 19 -4.31 10.78 -1.26
C CYS A 19 -3.40 11.57 -2.22
N ALA A 20 -2.36 12.22 -1.69
CA ALA A 20 -1.40 12.97 -2.49
C ALA A 20 -0.67 12.08 -3.50
N THR A 21 -0.25 10.88 -3.07
CA THR A 21 0.46 9.92 -3.93
C THR A 21 -0.43 9.41 -5.07
N ILE A 22 -1.67 9.05 -4.77
CA ILE A 22 -2.62 8.56 -5.78
C ILE A 22 -2.91 9.65 -6.82
N ARG A 23 -3.17 10.89 -6.37
CA ARG A 23 -3.43 12.03 -7.27
C ARG A 23 -2.22 12.33 -8.14
N ALA A 24 -1.02 12.42 -7.55
CA ALA A 24 0.21 12.68 -8.29
C ALA A 24 0.50 11.61 -9.35
N GLY A 25 0.24 10.33 -9.05
CA GLY A 25 0.37 9.25 -10.03
C GLY A 25 -0.61 9.41 -11.20
N ALA A 26 -1.86 9.79 -10.89
CA ALA A 26 -2.90 9.96 -11.90
C ALA A 26 -2.59 11.15 -12.82
N ASP A 27 -2.18 12.27 -12.23
CA ASP A 27 -1.77 13.47 -12.96
C ASP A 27 -0.57 13.17 -13.86
N SER A 28 0.45 12.47 -13.34
CA SER A 28 1.63 12.10 -14.12
C SER A 28 1.29 11.22 -15.34
N LEU A 29 0.35 10.29 -15.21
CA LEU A 29 -0.10 9.46 -16.32
C LEU A 29 -0.93 10.24 -17.34
N ALA A 30 -1.77 11.17 -16.87
CA ALA A 30 -2.57 12.04 -17.72
C ALA A 30 -1.66 12.97 -18.54
N ASP A 31 -0.71 13.65 -17.90
CA ASP A 31 0.26 14.55 -18.54
C ASP A 31 1.12 13.81 -19.59
N ALA A 32 1.45 12.55 -19.34
CA ALA A 32 2.19 11.70 -20.27
C ALA A 32 1.33 11.10 -21.40
N GLY A 33 0.00 11.27 -21.38
CA GLY A 33 -0.92 10.63 -22.32
C GLY A 33 -0.95 9.11 -22.19
N LYS A 34 -0.69 8.57 -20.99
CA LYS A 34 -0.55 7.14 -20.68
C LYS A 34 -1.56 6.64 -19.65
N ALA A 35 -2.61 7.40 -19.37
CA ALA A 35 -3.65 7.00 -18.41
C ALA A 35 -4.32 5.68 -18.78
N GLU A 36 -4.56 5.43 -20.07
CA GLU A 36 -5.19 4.20 -20.54
C GLU A 36 -4.18 3.05 -20.71
N GLY A 37 -4.52 1.86 -20.22
CA GLY A 37 -3.74 0.63 -20.41
C GLY A 37 -2.47 0.51 -19.56
N THR A 38 -2.08 1.56 -18.82
CA THR A 38 -0.95 1.48 -17.88
C THR A 38 -1.38 0.74 -16.62
N LYS A 39 -0.65 -0.35 -16.29
CA LYS A 39 -0.79 -1.03 -15.00
C LYS A 39 -0.17 -0.19 -13.90
N VAL A 40 -0.92 0.10 -12.85
CA VAL A 40 -0.47 0.89 -11.71
C VAL A 40 -0.59 0.07 -10.44
N VAL A 41 0.48 0.07 -9.64
CA VAL A 41 0.50 -0.52 -8.30
C VAL A 41 0.89 0.56 -7.31
N ILE A 42 0.09 0.77 -6.27
CA ILE A 42 0.42 1.65 -5.14
C ILE A 42 0.56 0.79 -3.89
N ALA A 43 1.77 0.77 -3.32
CA ALA A 43 2.04 0.12 -2.05
C ALA A 43 2.03 1.14 -0.92
N ILE A 44 1.07 1.01 -0.01
CA ILE A 44 0.96 1.84 1.19
C ILE A 44 1.56 1.04 2.35
N GLN A 45 2.65 1.54 2.92
CA GLN A 45 3.36 0.88 4.02
C GLN A 45 3.45 1.81 5.23
N THR A 46 3.20 1.27 6.43
CA THR A 46 3.42 1.99 7.68
C THR A 46 3.69 1.03 8.85
N ASP A 47 4.44 1.49 9.85
CA ASP A 47 4.60 0.82 11.15
C ASP A 47 3.79 1.51 12.28
N GLY A 48 2.99 2.51 11.90
CA GLY A 48 2.17 3.34 12.79
C GLY A 48 0.71 3.41 12.37
N MET A 49 -0.09 4.06 13.22
CA MET A 49 -1.50 4.36 12.92
C MET A 49 -1.61 5.81 12.41
N GLU A 50 -2.59 6.05 11.56
CA GLU A 50 -3.02 7.42 11.21
C GLU A 50 -3.30 8.25 12.48
N ASN A 51 -2.66 9.42 12.58
CA ASN A 51 -2.83 10.35 13.70
C ASN A 51 -2.49 11.82 13.39
N GLN A 52 -2.18 12.18 12.14
CA GLN A 52 -1.67 13.52 11.79
C GLN A 52 -2.25 14.11 10.50
N SER A 53 -3.12 13.40 9.77
CA SER A 53 -3.78 13.96 8.60
C SER A 53 -4.79 15.06 8.95
N VAL A 54 -4.82 16.09 8.11
CA VAL A 54 -5.65 17.29 8.27
C VAL A 54 -6.35 17.72 6.98
N GLU A 55 -5.92 17.22 5.81
CA GLU A 55 -6.46 17.67 4.52
C GLU A 55 -7.57 16.75 3.98
N ASN A 56 -7.45 15.44 4.23
CA ASN A 56 -8.37 14.42 3.73
C ASN A 56 -8.85 13.52 4.88
N SER A 57 -10.04 12.96 4.72
CA SER A 57 -10.63 11.99 5.65
C SER A 57 -10.47 10.54 5.18
N TRP A 58 -10.78 9.59 6.06
CA TRP A 58 -10.86 8.17 5.68
C TRP A 58 -11.88 7.92 4.58
N GLU A 59 -12.99 8.67 4.56
CA GLU A 59 -14.03 8.54 3.53
C GLU A 59 -13.52 9.03 2.18
N ASP A 60 -12.79 10.15 2.15
CA ASP A 60 -12.17 10.68 0.93
C ASP A 60 -11.17 9.70 0.35
N LEU A 61 -10.27 9.16 1.20
CA LEU A 61 -9.29 8.17 0.77
C LEU A 61 -9.99 6.91 0.25
N LYS A 62 -10.99 6.40 0.97
CA LYS A 62 -11.72 5.19 0.56
C LYS A 62 -12.42 5.36 -0.78
N ALA A 63 -13.05 6.52 -1.01
CA ALA A 63 -13.68 6.84 -2.28
C ALA A 63 -12.65 6.92 -3.41
N LEU A 64 -11.51 7.58 -3.17
CA LEU A 64 -10.43 7.69 -4.15
C LEU A 64 -9.82 6.33 -4.50
N ILE A 65 -9.60 5.47 -3.51
CA ILE A 65 -9.10 4.11 -3.73
C ILE A 65 -10.10 3.31 -4.57
N GLY A 66 -11.39 3.37 -4.25
CA GLY A 66 -12.44 2.69 -5.02
C GLY A 66 -12.46 3.13 -6.49
N GLU A 67 -12.40 4.45 -6.75
CA GLU A 67 -12.31 5.00 -8.10
C GLU A 67 -11.10 4.45 -8.87
N LYS A 68 -9.92 4.36 -8.22
CA LYS A 68 -8.71 3.85 -8.88
C LYS A 68 -8.74 2.35 -9.08
N GLU A 69 -9.29 1.57 -8.15
CA GLU A 69 -9.49 0.13 -8.35
C GLU A 69 -10.47 -0.15 -9.50
N GLU A 70 -11.53 0.64 -9.66
CA GLU A 70 -12.43 0.57 -10.83
C GLU A 70 -11.70 0.90 -12.14
N ALA A 71 -10.70 1.78 -12.09
CA ALA A 71 -9.79 2.06 -13.21
C ALA A 71 -8.68 1.01 -13.39
N GLY A 72 -8.69 -0.10 -12.64
CA GLY A 72 -7.75 -1.21 -12.74
C GLY A 72 -6.42 -1.00 -12.01
N TRP A 73 -6.32 -0.01 -11.12
CA TRP A 73 -5.15 0.16 -10.27
C TRP A 73 -5.17 -0.84 -9.13
N GLU A 74 -4.00 -1.33 -8.75
CA GLU A 74 -3.85 -2.25 -7.62
C GLU A 74 -3.27 -1.51 -6.41
N LEU A 75 -4.04 -1.44 -5.33
CA LEU A 75 -3.61 -0.86 -4.07
C LEU A 75 -3.39 -1.94 -3.02
N VAL A 76 -2.19 -1.97 -2.44
CA VAL A 76 -1.82 -2.92 -1.39
C VAL A 76 -1.45 -2.20 -0.10
N PHE A 77 -1.79 -2.81 1.04
CA PHE A 77 -1.48 -2.26 2.36
C PHE A 77 -0.56 -3.20 3.15
N MET A 78 0.54 -2.65 3.67
CA MET A 78 1.59 -3.37 4.40
C MET A 78 1.77 -2.75 5.79
N GLY A 79 1.32 -3.43 6.84
CA GLY A 79 1.48 -2.97 8.23
C GLY A 79 2.65 -3.66 8.93
N ALA A 80 3.66 -2.90 9.34
CA ALA A 80 4.83 -3.43 10.05
C ALA A 80 4.59 -3.45 11.57
N GLY A 81 4.52 -4.63 12.18
CA GLY A 81 4.34 -4.77 13.62
C GLY A 81 3.00 -4.27 14.16
N ILE A 82 1.99 -4.12 13.29
CA ILE A 82 0.63 -3.67 13.62
C ILE A 82 -0.41 -4.60 13.00
N ASN A 83 -1.65 -4.58 13.51
CA ASN A 83 -2.77 -5.21 12.82
C ASN A 83 -3.19 -4.34 11.62
N ALA A 84 -2.72 -4.71 10.42
CA ALA A 84 -2.93 -3.96 9.20
C ALA A 84 -4.39 -4.02 8.72
N TYR A 85 -5.12 -5.08 9.05
CA TYR A 85 -6.44 -5.36 8.49
C TYR A 85 -7.51 -4.34 8.87
N ASN A 86 -7.46 -3.80 10.08
CA ASN A 86 -8.40 -2.77 10.52
C ASN A 86 -8.20 -1.46 9.75
N GLN A 87 -6.95 -1.06 9.53
CA GLN A 87 -6.63 0.15 8.76
C GLN A 87 -6.90 -0.07 7.26
N GLY A 88 -6.46 -1.20 6.69
CA GLY A 88 -6.75 -1.57 5.30
C GLY A 88 -8.25 -1.56 5.00
N ALA A 89 -9.06 -2.14 5.89
CA ALA A 89 -10.52 -2.11 5.75
C ALA A 89 -11.12 -0.70 5.80
N ARG A 90 -10.56 0.21 6.60
CA ARG A 90 -10.96 1.64 6.63
C ARG A 90 -10.62 2.35 5.32
N MET A 91 -9.49 2.02 4.69
CA MET A 91 -9.11 2.49 3.36
C MET A 91 -9.98 1.88 2.24
N GLY A 92 -10.72 0.81 2.52
CA GLY A 92 -11.41 0.03 1.49
C GLY A 92 -10.54 -1.03 0.81
N ILE A 93 -9.29 -1.21 1.24
CA ILE A 93 -8.39 -2.23 0.71
C ILE A 93 -8.81 -3.61 1.23
N SER A 94 -8.93 -4.57 0.33
CA SER A 94 -9.38 -5.92 0.66
C SER A 94 -8.40 -6.63 1.60
N ARG A 95 -8.90 -7.63 2.35
CA ARG A 95 -8.02 -8.49 3.16
C ARG A 95 -6.99 -9.22 2.28
N ALA A 96 -7.32 -9.57 1.03
CA ALA A 96 -6.39 -10.27 0.14
C ALA A 96 -5.18 -9.39 -0.25
N LYS A 97 -5.40 -8.08 -0.43
CA LYS A 97 -4.36 -7.08 -0.73
C LYS A 97 -3.73 -6.43 0.51
N THR A 98 -4.00 -6.97 1.71
CA THR A 98 -3.45 -6.50 2.99
C THR A 98 -2.55 -7.56 3.62
N VAL A 99 -1.40 -7.15 4.13
CA VAL A 99 -0.48 -7.99 4.92
C VAL A 99 -0.04 -7.26 6.18
N SER A 100 -0.09 -7.96 7.32
CA SER A 100 0.61 -7.55 8.54
C SER A 100 1.92 -8.32 8.61
N TYR A 101 3.05 -7.67 8.82
CA TYR A 101 4.33 -8.35 8.90
C TYR A 101 5.11 -8.04 10.18
N GLY A 102 5.94 -8.99 10.61
CA GLY A 102 6.74 -8.89 11.83
C GLY A 102 7.83 -7.81 11.76
N ARG A 103 8.34 -7.39 12.92
CA ARG A 103 9.47 -6.44 13.01
C ARG A 103 10.84 -7.12 12.89
N ASP A 104 10.87 -8.44 12.90
CA ASP A 104 12.11 -9.17 12.68
C ASP A 104 12.53 -9.12 11.20
N ARG A 105 13.82 -9.36 10.98
CA ARG A 105 14.44 -9.26 9.66
C ARG A 105 13.82 -10.25 8.67
N GLU A 106 13.58 -11.49 9.10
CA GLU A 106 13.06 -12.54 8.24
C GLU A 106 11.64 -12.22 7.76
N ALA A 107 10.77 -11.80 8.66
CA ALA A 107 9.40 -11.37 8.36
C ALA A 107 9.37 -10.15 7.43
N THR A 108 10.25 -9.17 7.66
CA THR A 108 10.37 -7.98 6.80
C THR A 108 10.85 -8.38 5.40
N GLU A 109 11.92 -9.16 5.30
CA GLU A 109 12.44 -9.64 4.02
C GLU A 109 11.38 -10.44 3.25
N ALA A 110 10.64 -11.31 3.94
CA ALA A 110 9.57 -12.10 3.35
C ALA A 110 8.40 -11.25 2.82
N ALA A 111 7.97 -10.22 3.56
CA ALA A 111 6.91 -9.31 3.15
C ALA A 111 7.29 -8.54 1.88
N PHE A 112 8.49 -7.96 1.87
CA PHE A 112 8.98 -7.22 0.70
C PHE A 112 9.21 -8.12 -0.50
N ALA A 113 9.74 -9.33 -0.29
CA ALA A 113 9.90 -10.32 -1.36
C ALA A 113 8.55 -10.73 -1.97
N ALA A 114 7.52 -10.92 -1.14
CA ALA A 114 6.17 -11.23 -1.60
C ALA A 114 5.58 -10.09 -2.43
N THR A 115 5.65 -8.84 -1.94
CA THR A 115 5.16 -7.67 -2.68
C THR A 115 5.91 -7.48 -4.00
N ALA A 116 7.24 -7.64 -4.01
CA ALA A 116 8.04 -7.54 -5.22
C ALA A 116 7.70 -8.64 -6.24
N HIS A 117 7.57 -9.89 -5.78
CA HIS A 117 7.16 -11.01 -6.62
C HIS A 117 5.79 -10.76 -7.26
N ASN A 118 4.79 -10.41 -6.45
CA ASN A 118 3.44 -10.11 -6.93
C ASN A 118 3.45 -8.93 -7.93
N THR A 119 4.26 -7.90 -7.67
CA THR A 119 4.39 -6.74 -8.58
C THR A 119 4.94 -7.16 -9.94
N ALA A 120 5.97 -8.01 -9.97
CA ALA A 120 6.55 -8.52 -11.22
C ALA A 120 5.57 -9.44 -11.97
N ALA A 121 4.87 -10.32 -11.25
CA ALA A 121 3.87 -11.21 -11.82
C ALA A 121 2.65 -10.43 -12.37
N PHE A 122 2.18 -9.41 -11.65
CA PHE A 122 1.12 -8.52 -12.13
C PHE A 122 1.56 -7.72 -13.36
N ALA A 123 2.75 -7.13 -13.33
CA ALA A 123 3.29 -6.36 -14.45
C ALA A 123 3.39 -7.22 -15.72
N SER A 124 3.91 -8.44 -15.61
CA SER A 124 4.00 -9.41 -16.71
C SER A 124 2.66 -10.00 -17.16
N GLY A 125 1.62 -9.92 -16.32
CA GLY A 125 0.30 -10.48 -16.58
C GLY A 125 0.15 -11.95 -16.17
N GLU A 126 1.15 -12.51 -15.47
CA GLU A 126 1.04 -13.83 -14.81
C GLU A 126 -0.02 -13.81 -13.71
N MET A 127 -0.12 -12.70 -12.98
CA MET A 127 -1.16 -12.46 -11.98
C MET A 127 -2.12 -11.36 -12.43
N ALA A 128 -3.41 -11.56 -12.16
CA ALA A 128 -4.46 -10.58 -12.47
C ALA A 128 -4.63 -9.51 -11.39
N SER A 129 -4.15 -9.77 -10.17
CA SER A 129 -4.25 -8.90 -9.00
C SER A 129 -3.00 -9.00 -8.14
N MET A 130 -2.85 -8.08 -7.20
CA MET A 130 -1.77 -8.01 -6.21
C MET A 130 -2.09 -8.78 -4.92
N ASP A 131 -2.95 -9.80 -4.99
CA ASP A 131 -3.36 -10.57 -3.81
C ASP A 131 -2.18 -11.33 -3.18
N TYR A 132 -2.06 -11.22 -1.85
CA TYR A 132 -1.12 -12.03 -1.09
C TYR A 132 -1.71 -13.41 -0.85
N SER A 133 -0.99 -14.46 -1.25
CA SER A 133 -1.30 -15.84 -0.90
C SER A 133 -1.18 -16.07 0.61
N VAL A 134 -1.85 -17.12 1.10
CA VAL A 134 -1.78 -17.53 2.51
C VAL A 134 -0.33 -17.81 2.93
N ASP A 135 0.45 -18.47 2.09
CA ASP A 135 1.87 -18.76 2.36
C ASP A 135 2.73 -17.49 2.46
N GLN A 136 2.54 -16.54 1.55
CA GLN A 136 3.23 -15.24 1.62
C GLN A 136 2.92 -14.50 2.94
N LYS A 137 1.65 -14.49 3.37
CA LYS A 137 1.25 -13.89 4.65
C LYS A 137 1.90 -14.58 5.84
N LEU A 138 1.85 -15.91 5.89
CA LEU A 138 2.44 -16.69 6.98
C LEU A 138 3.94 -16.48 7.09
N ARG A 139 4.67 -16.49 5.97
CA ARG A 139 6.12 -16.21 5.92
C ARG A 139 6.47 -14.78 6.32
N SER A 140 5.57 -13.83 6.06
CA SER A 140 5.73 -12.44 6.51
C SER A 140 5.52 -12.26 8.01
N GLY A 141 5.22 -13.33 8.75
CA GLY A 141 4.89 -13.22 10.16
C GLY A 141 3.47 -12.69 10.41
N ASP A 142 2.58 -12.73 9.39
CA ASP A 142 1.18 -12.37 9.58
C ASP A 142 0.51 -13.41 10.47
N ARG A 143 -0.29 -12.93 11.43
CA ARG A 143 -0.97 -13.75 12.46
C ARG A 143 -2.45 -13.36 12.63
N TYR A 144 -3.00 -12.52 11.74
CA TYR A 144 -4.35 -11.92 11.87
C TYR A 144 -5.35 -12.33 10.78
#